data_AF-K1GK64-F1
#
_entry.id   AF-K1GK64-F1
#
_cell.length_a   1.000
_cell.length_b   1.000
_cell.length_c   1.000
_cell.angle_alpha   90.00
_cell.angle_beta   90.00
_cell.angle_gamma   90.00
#
_symmetry.space_group_name_H-M   'P 1'
#
loop_
_entity.id
_entity.type
_entity.pdbx_description
1 polymer ?
#
loop_
_entity_poly.entity_id
_entity_poly.type
_entity_poly.pdbx_seq_one_letter_code
_entity_poly.pdbx_strand_id
1 'polypeptide(L)' 'MLVKYNGENKGYDSNINMFEIAKGISNSLAKKSVGAKVDGKNVDMSYVLDHDAEV' A
#
# COMPACT_ATOMS: atom_id res chain seq x y z
N MET A 1 4.54 6.76 -8.50
CA MET A 1 4.26 6.82 -7.05
C MET A 1 5.25 5.96 -6.29
N LEU A 2 5.86 6.51 -5.26
CA LEU A 2 6.80 5.83 -4.38
C LEU A 2 6.11 5.47 -3.07
N VAL A 3 6.09 4.18 -2.77
CA VAL A 3 5.48 3.64 -1.55
C VAL A 3 6.59 3.16 -0.64
N LYS A 4 6.61 3.67 0.58
CA LYS A 4 7.57 3.27 1.60
C LYS A 4 6.91 2.31 2.58
N TYR A 5 7.46 1.10 2.69
CA TYR A 5 7.00 0.07 3.61
C TYR A 5 8.21 -0.50 4.37
N ASN A 6 8.19 -0.43 5.70
CA ASN A 6 9.23 -0.98 6.59
C ASN A 6 10.69 -0.59 6.20
N GLY A 7 10.88 0.63 5.70
CA GLY A 7 12.19 1.15 5.27
C GLY A 7 12.58 0.78 3.83
N GLU A 8 11.81 -0.06 3.14
CA GLU A 8 11.97 -0.32 1.72
C GLU A 8 11.09 0.60 0.89
N ASN A 9 11.62 1.04 -0.27
CA ASN A 9 10.90 1.87 -1.22
C ASN A 9 10.52 1.04 -2.44
N LYS A 10 9.25 1.08 -2.83
CA LYS A 10 8.74 0.43 -4.03
C LYS A 10 8.05 1.44 -4.94
N GLY A 11 8.50 1.50 -6.18
CA GLY A 11 7.90 2.34 -7.21
C GLY A 11 6.73 1.64 -7.88
N TYR A 12 5.68 2.40 -8.15
CA TYR A 12 4.51 2.00 -8.92
C TYR A 12 4.20 3.04 -10.01
N ASP A 13 3.97 2.56 -11.23
CA ASP A 13 3.79 3.38 -12.43
C ASP A 13 2.35 3.90 -12.61
N SER A 14 1.41 3.40 -11.80
CA SER A 14 0.00 3.77 -11.85
C SER A 14 -0.59 3.90 -10.45
N ASN A 15 -1.75 4.55 -10.37
CA ASN A 15 -2.54 4.62 -9.15
C ASN A 15 -3.05 3.21 -8.84
N ILE A 16 -2.70 2.71 -7.65
CA ILE A 16 -3.06 1.36 -7.20
C ILE A 16 -3.63 1.41 -5.80
N ASN A 17 -4.48 0.45 -5.48
CA ASN A 17 -5.06 0.36 -4.14
C ASN A 17 -4.14 -0.35 -3.15
N MET A 18 -4.46 -0.21 -1.86
CA MET A 18 -3.73 -0.84 -0.76
C MET A 18 -3.66 -2.36 -0.89
N PHE A 19 -4.68 -3.01 -1.49
CA PHE A 19 -4.66 -4.45 -1.72
C PHE A 19 -3.58 -4.87 -2.72
N GLU A 20 -3.47 -4.20 -3.86
CA GLU A 20 -2.44 -4.49 -4.86
C GLU A 20 -1.04 -4.15 -4.34
N ILE A 21 -0.90 -3.09 -3.53
CA ILE A 21 0.36 -2.79 -2.81
C ILE A 21 0.74 -3.95 -1.89
N ALA A 22 -0.19 -4.39 -1.03
CA ALA A 22 0.05 -5.49 -0.10
C ALA A 22 0.40 -6.80 -0.83
N LYS A 23 -0.25 -7.05 -1.97
CA LYS A 23 0.00 -8.22 -2.83
C LYS A 23 1.36 -8.15 -3.51
N GLY A 24 1.79 -6.94 -3.88
CA GLY A 24 3.13 -6.65 -4.37
C GLY A 24 4.23 -6.92 -3.34
N ILE A 25 3.92 -6.91 -2.04
CA ILE A 25 4.83 -7.34 -0.96
C ILE A 25 4.74 -8.86 -0.80
N SER A 26 3.55 -9.41 -0.54
CA SER A 26 3.31 -10.85 -0.58
C SER A 26 1.83 -11.21 -0.72
N ASN A 27 1.54 -12.33 -1.40
CA ASN A 27 0.17 -12.83 -1.51
C ASN A 27 -0.47 -13.16 -0.15
N SER A 28 0.32 -13.57 0.85
CA SER A 28 -0.18 -13.87 2.19
C SER A 28 -0.53 -12.61 2.99
N LEU A 29 0.22 -11.52 2.82
CA LEU A 29 -0.08 -10.22 3.42
C LEU A 29 -1.44 -9.72 2.92
N ALA A 30 -1.61 -9.59 1.61
CA ALA A 30 -2.87 -9.13 1.02
C ALA A 30 -4.11 -9.89 1.51
N LYS A 31 -3.99 -11.20 1.71
CA LYS A 31 -5.09 -12.05 2.22
C LYS A 31 -5.41 -11.84 3.70
N LYS A 32 -4.43 -11.45 4.50
CA LYS A 32 -4.57 -11.27 5.95
C LYS A 32 -4.85 -9.82 6.33
N SER A 33 -4.57 -8.87 5.45
CA SER A 33 -4.76 -7.45 5.68
C SER A 33 -6.24 -7.07 5.68
N VAL A 34 -6.64 -6.27 6.67
CA VAL A 34 -8.01 -5.74 6.83
C VAL A 34 -8.07 -4.24 6.49
N GLY A 35 -6.95 -3.54 6.63
CA GLY A 35 -6.77 -2.13 6.30
C GLY A 35 -5.28 -1.79 6.24
N ALA A 36 -4.99 -0.54 5.88
CA ALA A 36 -3.64 0.00 5.80
C ALA A 36 -3.55 1.34 6.53
N LYS A 37 -2.32 1.80 6.80
CA LYS A 37 -2.08 3.10 7.43
C LYS A 37 -1.28 3.97 6.48
N VAL A 38 -1.96 4.82 5.73
CA VAL A 38 -1.35 5.74 4.76
C VAL A 38 -1.09 7.08 5.43
N ASP A 39 0.17 7.51 5.49
CA ASP A 39 0.59 8.81 6.05
C ASP A 39 0.01 9.09 7.44
N GLY A 40 -0.03 8.05 8.29
CA GLY A 40 -0.57 8.17 9.63
C GLY A 40 -2.09 7.94 9.75
N LYS A 41 -2.83 7.87 8.65
CA LYS A 41 -4.28 7.69 8.62
C LYS A 41 -4.67 6.25 8.28
N ASN A 42 -5.63 5.71 9.04
CA ASN A 42 -6.18 4.39 8.76
C ASN A 42 -7.14 4.47 7.57
N VAL A 43 -6.90 3.63 6.57
CA VAL A 43 -7.72 3.50 5.36
C VAL A 43 -8.07 2.04 5.12
N ASP A 44 -9.11 1.79 4.35
CA ASP A 44 -9.47 0.44 3.93
C ASP A 44 -8.58 -0.06 2.78
N MET A 45 -8.64 -1.36 2.50
CA MET A 45 -7.80 -1.99 1.46
C MET A 45 -8.14 -1.57 0.03
N SER A 46 -9.31 -0.96 -0.21
CA SER A 46 -9.74 -0.44 -1.52
C SER A 46 -9.31 1.00 -1.77
N TYR A 47 -8.81 1.69 -0.74
CA TYR A 47 -8.25 3.04 -0.89
C TYR A 47 -7.17 3.06 -1.96
N VAL A 48 -7.36 3.96 -2.94
CA VAL A 48 -6.45 4.16 -4.06
C VAL A 48 -5.40 5.17 -3.65
N LEU A 49 -4.13 4.79 -3.77
CA LEU A 49 -3.02 5.68 -3.59
C LEU A 49 -2.67 6.33 -4.94
N ASP A 50 -2.69 7.65 -4.96
CA ASP A 50 -2.45 8.50 -6.13
C ASP A 50 -1.26 9.47 -5.94
N HIS A 51 -0.54 9.33 -4.82
CA HIS A 51 0.61 10.14 -4.43
C HIS A 51 1.62 9.31 -3.64
N ASP A 52 2.85 9.80 -3.54
CA ASP A 52 3.89 9.14 -2.74
C ASP A 52 3.50 9.11 -1.26
N ALA A 53 3.62 7.95 -0.61
CA ALA A 53 3.16 7.78 0.77
C ALA A 53 3.92 6.72 1.56
N GLU A 54 3.85 6.83 2.89
CA GLU A 54 4.29 5.80 3.83
C GLU A 54 3.09 4.92 4.23
N VAL A 55 3.22 3.60 4.06
CA VAL A 55 2.12 2.61 4.24
C VAL A 55 2.48 1.43 5.12
#